data_AF-A0A353V786-F1
#
_entry.id   AF-A0A353V786-F1
#
_cell.length_a   1.000
_cell.length_b   1.000
_cell.length_c   1.000
_cell.angle_alpha   90.00
_cell.angle_beta   90.00
_cell.angle_gamma   90.00
#
_symmetry.space_group_name_H-M   'P 1'
#
loop_
_entity.id
_entity.type
_entity.pdbx_description
1 polymer ?
#
loop_
_entity_poly.entity_id
_entity_poly.type
_entity_poly.pdbx_seq_one_letter_code
_entity_poly.pdbx_strand_id
1 'polypeptide(L)' 'MIDTDPGIDDALALLLAWGSRELSVEAITTVAGNVPVEVATTNVFRLLALRRPA' A
#
# COMPACT_ATOMS: atom_id res chain seq x y z
N MET A 1 -10.39 2.61 2.48
CA MET A 1 -9.77 3.01 1.18
C MET A 1 -8.56 3.87 1.50
N ILE A 2 -7.42 3.59 0.89
CA ILE A 2 -6.16 4.33 1.08
C ILE A 2 -5.65 4.77 -0.30
N ASP A 3 -5.27 6.03 -0.45
CA ASP A 3 -4.64 6.60 -1.64
C ASP A 3 -3.20 7.00 -1.30
N THR A 4 -2.21 6.54 -2.07
CA THR A 4 -0.78 6.68 -1.70
C THR A 4 0.16 6.50 -2.89
N ASP A 5 1.39 7.00 -2.80
CA ASP A 5 2.47 6.86 -3.78
C ASP A 5 3.64 6.03 -3.18
N PRO A 6 3.49 4.71 -2.95
CA PRO A 6 4.12 4.05 -1.81
C PRO A 6 5.65 4.19 -1.77
N GLY A 7 6.09 5.14 -0.94
CA GLY A 7 7.43 5.25 -0.42
C GLY A 7 7.69 4.24 0.69
N ILE A 8 8.83 4.39 1.38
CA ILE A 8 9.23 3.47 2.46
C ILE A 8 8.26 3.56 3.64
N ASP A 9 7.84 4.77 3.98
CA ASP A 9 6.91 5.09 5.06
C ASP A 9 5.47 4.67 4.74
N ASP A 10 4.99 4.90 3.51
CA ASP A 10 3.68 4.39 3.06
C ASP A 10 3.61 2.86 3.10
N ALA A 11 4.68 2.19 2.65
CA ALA A 11 4.77 0.74 2.69
C ALA A 11 4.62 0.22 4.13
N LEU A 12 5.27 0.87 5.10
CA LEU A 12 5.13 0.53 6.51
C LEU A 12 3.70 0.80 7.00
N ALA A 13 3.10 1.93 6.63
CA ALA A 13 1.73 2.27 7.00
C ALA A 13 0.72 1.24 6.47
N LEU A 14 0.87 0.80 5.21
CA LEU A 14 0.04 -0.24 4.61
C LEU A 14 0.18 -1.58 5.34
N LEU A 15 1.40 -1.99 5.69
CA LEU A 15 1.63 -3.21 6.46
C LEU A 15 1.01 -3.16 7.86
N LEU A 16 1.10 -2.01 8.54
CA LEU A 16 0.45 -1.80 9.84
C LEU A 16 -1.08 -1.82 9.71
N ALA A 17 -1.63 -1.17 8.70
CA ALA A 17 -3.07 -1.16 8.44
C ALA A 17 -3.61 -2.57 8.16
N TRP A 18 -2.90 -3.38 7.36
CA TRP A 18 -3.27 -4.77 7.09
C TRP A 18 -3.14 -5.70 8.30
N GLY A 19 -2.22 -5.40 9.22
CA GLY A 19 -2.03 -6.17 10.46
C GLY A 19 -3.02 -5.81 11.58
N SER A 20 -3.71 -4.67 11.46
CA SER A 20 -4.67 -4.21 12.46
C SER A 20 -5.99 -4.97 12.36
N ARG A 21 -6.53 -5.41 13.51
CA ARG A 21 -7.88 -6.02 13.58
C ARG A 21 -9.00 -4.98 13.61
N GLU A 22 -8.66 -3.72 13.82
CA GLU A 22 -9.61 -2.60 13.90
C GLU A 22 -9.84 -1.95 12.53
N LEU A 23 -8.97 -2.22 11.56
CA LEU A 23 -9.01 -1.61 10.22
C LEU A 23 -9.27 -2.66 9.16
N SER A 24 -10.13 -2.32 8.20
CA SER A 24 -10.29 -3.08 6.96
C SER A 24 -9.87 -2.25 5.76
N VAL A 25 -8.80 -2.67 5.10
CA VAL A 25 -8.29 -2.02 3.88
C VAL A 25 -8.97 -2.64 2.67
N GLU A 26 -10.13 -2.09 2.30
CA GLU A 26 -10.97 -2.61 1.19
C GLU A 26 -10.43 -2.27 -0.20
N ALA A 27 -9.67 -1.18 -0.32
CA ALA A 27 -9.14 -0.69 -1.60
C ALA A 27 -7.89 0.15 -1.37
N ILE A 28 -6.96 0.04 -2.32
CA ILE A 28 -5.78 0.88 -2.44
C ILE A 28 -5.79 1.51 -3.83
N THR A 29 -5.68 2.83 -3.89
CA THR A 29 -5.43 3.59 -5.11
C THR A 29 -4.02 4.16 -5.06
N THR A 30 -3.43 4.37 -6.24
CA THR A 30 -2.11 4.96 -6.33
C THR A 30 -2.15 6.28 -7.07
N VAL A 31 -1.42 7.25 -6.53
CA VAL A 31 -1.27 8.60 -7.08
C VAL A 31 0.20 8.86 -7.41
N ALA A 32 0.48 9.81 -8.29
CA ALA A 32 1.85 10.28 -8.52
C ALA A 32 2.29 11.18 -7.36
N GLY A 33 3.53 11.02 -6.91
CA GLY A 33 4.12 11.83 -5.84
C GLY A 33 5.64 11.80 -5.89
N ASN A 34 6.29 11.18 -4.90
CA ASN A 34 7.72 10.90 -4.83
C ASN A 34 8.23 10.09 -6.03
N VAL A 35 7.33 9.28 -6.60
CA VAL A 35 7.58 8.49 -7.81
C VAL A 35 6.41 8.66 -8.80
N PRO A 36 6.65 8.41 -10.11
CA PRO A 36 5.57 8.32 -11.08
C PRO A 36 4.52 7.26 -10.68
N VAL A 37 3.26 7.48 -11.07
CA VAL A 37 2.14 6.63 -10.66
C VAL A 37 2.31 5.17 -11.07
N GLU A 38 3.01 4.90 -12.18
CA GLU A 38 3.32 3.55 -12.67
C GLU A 38 4.26 2.81 -11.70
N VAL A 39 5.21 3.54 -11.11
CA VAL A 39 6.14 3.00 -10.10
C VAL A 39 5.40 2.79 -8.78
N ALA A 40 4.58 3.76 -8.35
CA ALA A 40 3.72 3.64 -7.18
C ALA A 40 2.82 2.39 -7.27
N THR A 41 2.15 2.21 -8.42
CA THR A 41 1.32 1.04 -8.73
C THR A 41 2.12 -0.27 -8.61
N THR A 42 3.33 -0.31 -9.18
CA THR A 42 4.21 -1.47 -9.11
C THR A 42 4.61 -1.78 -7.66
N ASN A 43 4.90 -0.76 -6.85
CA ASN A 43 5.25 -0.92 -5.45
C ASN A 43 4.10 -1.52 -4.63
N VAL A 44 2.85 -1.07 -4.83
CA VAL A 44 1.67 -1.67 -4.19
C VAL A 44 1.57 -3.16 -4.50
N PHE A 45 1.71 -3.56 -5.77
CA PHE A 45 1.63 -4.98 -6.14
C PHE A 45 2.75 -5.82 -5.51
N ARG A 46 3.97 -5.27 -5.37
CA ARG A 46 5.06 -5.93 -4.66
C ARG A 46 4.74 -6.13 -3.18
N LEU A 47 4.18 -5.11 -2.52
CA LEU A 47 3.76 -5.21 -1.11
C LEU A 47 2.65 -6.24 -0.93
N LEU A 48 1.66 -6.27 -1.84
CA LEU A 48 0.60 -7.28 -1.85
C LEU A 48 1.15 -8.69 -2.03
N ALA A 49 2.17 -8.88 -2.87
CA ALA A 49 2.82 -10.18 -3.06
C ALA A 49 3.57 -10.67 -1.80
N LEU A 50 4.04 -9.75 -0.96
CA LEU A 50 4.68 -10.05 0.33
C LEU A 50 3.66 -10.29 1.45
N ARG A 51 2.43 -9.80 1.30
CA ARG A 51 1.35 -9.98 2.27
C ARG A 51 0.95 -11.46 2.32
N ARG A 52 1.07 -12.09 3.48
CA ARG A 52 0.43 -13.40 3.71
C ARG A 52 -1.07 -13.17 3.91
N PRO A 53 -1.96 -13.89 3.19
CA PRO A 53 -3.38 -13.82 3.48
C PRO A 53 -3.62 -14.26 4.92
N ALA A 54 -4.48 -13.54 5.63
CA ALA A 54 -4.97 -13.89 6.95
C ALA A 54 -5.98 -15.03 6.87
#